data_AF-G3UWL2-F1
#
_entry.id   AF-G3UWL2-F1
#
_cell.length_a   1.000
_cell.length_b   1.000
_cell.length_c   1.000
_cell.angle_alpha   90.00
_cell.angle_beta   90.00
_cell.angle_gamma   90.00
#
_symmetry.space_group_name_H-M   'P 1'
#
loop_
_entity.id
_entity.type
_entity.pdbx_description
1 polymer ?
#
loop_
_entity_poly.entity_id
_entity_poly.type
_entity_poly.pdbx_seq_one_letter_code
_entity_poly.pdbx_strand_id
1 'polypeptide(L)'
;AKVLELDNVKSEIIPMFSNLASDEQDSVRLLAVEACVNIAQLLPQEDLEALVMPTLRQAAEDKSWRVRYMVADKFTEVKEFCENLSADCRENVIMTQILPCIKELVSDANQHVKSALASVIMGLSPILGKDNTIEHLLPLFLA
;
A
#
# COMPACT_ATOMS: atom_id res chain seq x y z
N ALA A 1 1.53 16.66 12.41
CA ALA A 1 0.13 16.59 11.93
C ALA A 1 -0.92 16.57 13.05
N LYS A 2 -0.59 16.69 14.35
CA LYS A 2 -1.56 16.69 15.47
C LYS A 2 -2.43 17.96 15.62
N VAL A 3 -2.47 18.83 14.59
CA VAL A 3 -3.06 20.19 14.66
C VAL A 3 -4.14 20.43 13.60
N LEU A 4 -4.30 19.53 12.63
CA LEU A 4 -5.33 19.66 11.58
C LEU A 4 -6.56 18.85 11.95
N GLU A 5 -7.75 19.44 11.75
CA GLU A 5 -9.00 18.72 11.86
C GLU A 5 -9.13 17.70 10.72
N LEU A 6 -9.82 16.58 10.99
CA LEU A 6 -9.96 15.48 10.03
C LEU A 6 -10.62 15.95 8.72
N ASP A 7 -11.53 16.92 8.80
CA ASP A 7 -12.19 17.49 7.63
C ASP A 7 -11.21 18.25 6.72
N ASN A 8 -10.24 18.98 7.27
CA ASN A 8 -9.18 19.60 6.48
C ASN A 8 -8.24 18.55 5.85
N VAL A 9 -7.95 17.47 6.57
CA VAL A 9 -7.19 16.35 5.99
C VAL A 9 -7.92 15.82 4.76
N LYS A 10 -9.21 15.50 4.89
CA LYS A 10 -10.01 14.93 3.81
C LYS A 10 -10.22 15.87 2.62
N SER A 11 -10.50 17.14 2.88
CA SER A 11 -10.91 18.10 1.84
C SER A 11 -9.73 18.78 1.16
N GLU A 12 -8.57 18.90 1.82
CA GLU A 12 -7.42 19.64 1.29
C GLU A 12 -6.22 18.72 1.06
N ILE A 13 -5.84 17.95 2.08
CA ILE A 13 -4.60 17.15 2.03
C ILE A 13 -4.77 15.96 1.09
N ILE A 14 -5.92 15.28 1.10
CA ILE A 14 -6.16 14.10 0.27
C ILE A 14 -6.12 14.40 -1.23
N PRO A 15 -6.86 15.42 -1.73
CA PRO A 15 -6.76 15.82 -3.12
C PRO A 15 -5.35 16.29 -3.51
N MET A 16 -4.67 17.02 -2.61
CA MET A 16 -3.30 17.48 -2.87
C MET A 16 -2.34 16.31 -3.08
N PHE A 17 -2.33 15.29 -2.21
CA PHE A 17 -1.42 14.16 -2.40
C PHE A 17 -1.81 13.30 -3.61
N SER A 18 -3.11 13.16 -3.90
CA SER A 18 -3.59 12.43 -5.08
C SER A 18 -3.05 13.05 -6.37
N ASN A 19 -2.98 14.39 -6.43
CA ASN A 19 -2.36 15.10 -7.54
C ASN A 19 -0.85 14.84 -7.62
N LEU A 20 -0.14 14.88 -6.49
CA LEU A 20 1.30 14.59 -6.44
C LEU A 20 1.62 13.15 -6.85
N ALA A 21 0.76 12.19 -6.52
CA ALA A 21 0.89 10.80 -6.92
C ALA A 21 0.74 10.59 -8.43
N SER A 22 0.21 11.57 -9.16
CA SER A 22 0.07 11.57 -10.62
C SER A 22 1.02 12.55 -11.32
N ASP A 23 2.01 13.10 -10.61
CA ASP A 23 2.97 14.04 -11.18
C ASP A 23 3.84 13.40 -12.28
N GLU A 24 4.32 14.17 -13.24
CA GLU A 24 5.18 13.65 -14.32
C GLU A 24 6.54 13.18 -13.82
N GLN A 25 7.08 13.83 -12.79
CA GLN A 25 8.36 13.49 -12.19
C GLN A 25 8.22 12.32 -11.24
N ASP A 26 8.99 11.25 -11.48
CA ASP A 26 8.90 10.04 -10.67
C ASP A 26 9.38 10.23 -9.23
N SER A 27 10.31 11.17 -8.99
CA SER A 27 10.71 11.57 -7.64
C SER A 27 9.56 12.14 -6.83
N VAL A 28 8.67 12.93 -7.46
CA VAL A 28 7.48 13.50 -6.80
C VAL A 28 6.48 12.40 -6.48
N ARG A 29 6.18 11.53 -7.45
CA ARG A 29 5.28 10.38 -7.23
C ARG A 29 5.79 9.44 -6.15
N LEU A 30 7.10 9.17 -6.11
CA LEU A 30 7.74 8.37 -5.08
C LEU A 30 7.51 8.96 -3.68
N LEU A 31 7.71 10.27 -3.52
CA LEU A 31 7.47 10.94 -2.24
C LEU A 31 5.97 10.98 -1.87
N ALA A 32 5.08 10.99 -2.87
CA ALA A 32 3.65 10.90 -2.63
C ALA A 32 3.24 9.56 -2.01
N VAL A 33 3.92 8.45 -2.35
CA VAL A 33 3.70 7.14 -1.70
C VAL A 33 4.05 7.21 -0.21
N GLU A 34 5.19 7.80 0.14
CA GLU A 34 5.61 7.97 1.53
C GLU A 34 4.63 8.86 2.32
N ALA A 35 4.14 9.93 1.70
CA ALA A 35 3.11 10.77 2.30
C ALA A 35 1.79 10.02 2.49
N CYS A 36 1.37 9.21 1.52
CA CYS A 36 0.13 8.44 1.55
C CYS A 36 0.07 7.49 2.76
N VAL A 37 1.17 6.79 3.03
CA VAL A 37 1.31 5.91 4.21
C VAL A 37 1.16 6.68 5.52
N ASN A 38 1.80 7.84 5.63
CA ASN A 38 1.70 8.68 6.83
C ASN A 38 0.29 9.27 7.02
N ILE A 39 -0.39 9.62 5.92
CA ILE A 39 -1.77 10.11 5.96
C ILE A 39 -2.73 9.00 6.37
N ALA A 40 -2.51 7.76 5.93
CA ALA A 40 -3.32 6.62 6.33
C ALA A 40 -3.41 6.51 7.86
N GLN A 41 -2.31 6.74 8.59
CA GLN A 41 -2.30 6.72 10.06
C GLN A 41 -3.16 7.81 10.72
N LEU A 42 -3.64 8.81 9.97
CA LEU A 42 -4.48 9.91 10.46
C LEU A 42 -5.96 9.71 10.16
N LEU A 43 -6.32 8.74 9.32
CA LEU A 43 -7.69 8.52 8.86
C LEU A 43 -8.40 7.48 9.75
N PRO A 44 -9.71 7.64 9.98
CA PRO A 44 -10.50 6.59 10.63
C PRO A 44 -10.65 5.38 9.68
N GLN A 45 -10.92 4.22 10.26
CA GLN A 45 -10.90 2.93 9.54
C GLN A 45 -11.84 2.89 8.34
N GLU A 46 -12.99 3.55 8.43
CA GLU A 46 -14.01 3.62 7.38
C GLU A 46 -13.56 4.38 6.12
N ASP A 47 -12.58 5.27 6.26
CA ASP A 47 -12.06 6.10 5.16
C ASP A 47 -10.79 5.54 4.53
N LEU A 48 -10.08 4.68 5.25
CA LEU A 48 -8.78 4.13 4.84
C LEU A 48 -8.84 3.51 3.45
N GLU A 49 -9.78 2.58 3.25
CA GLU A 49 -9.92 1.88 1.97
C GLU A 49 -10.21 2.86 0.83
N ALA A 50 -11.21 3.73 1.00
CA ALA A 50 -11.69 4.62 -0.05
C ALA A 50 -10.64 5.67 -0.46
N LEU A 51 -9.83 6.14 0.50
CA LEU A 51 -8.95 7.29 0.30
C LEU A 51 -7.49 6.91 0.05
N VAL A 52 -7.02 5.74 0.51
CA VAL A 52 -5.60 5.31 0.38
C VAL A 52 -5.41 4.33 -0.77
N MET A 53 -6.31 3.36 -0.93
CA MET A 53 -6.13 2.27 -1.90
C MET A 53 -5.98 2.71 -3.36
N PRO A 54 -6.72 3.72 -3.88
CA PRO A 54 -6.55 4.16 -5.26
C PRO A 54 -5.10 4.56 -5.57
N THR A 55 -4.48 5.33 -4.68
CA THR A 55 -3.10 5.80 -4.84
C THR A 55 -2.09 4.67 -4.66
N LEU A 56 -2.29 3.79 -3.68
CA LEU A 56 -1.39 2.66 -3.47
C LEU A 56 -1.38 1.71 -4.68
N ARG A 57 -2.55 1.42 -5.25
CA ARG A 57 -2.66 0.58 -6.47
C ARG A 57 -2.00 1.24 -7.68
N GLN A 58 -2.25 2.53 -7.89
CA GLN A 58 -1.61 3.30 -8.96
C GLN A 58 -0.08 3.25 -8.83
N ALA A 59 0.45 3.42 -7.62
CA ALA A 59 1.89 3.43 -7.37
C ALA A 59 2.53 2.04 -7.55
N ALA A 60 1.80 0.96 -7.23
CA ALA A 60 2.27 -0.41 -7.41
C ALA A 60 2.43 -0.77 -8.90
N GLU A 61 1.68 -0.13 -9.79
CA GLU A 61 1.73 -0.32 -11.25
C GLU A 61 2.48 0.82 -11.97
N ASP A 62 3.19 1.68 -11.23
CA ASP A 62 3.80 2.88 -11.80
C ASP A 62 4.83 2.58 -12.89
N LYS A 63 4.91 3.44 -13.91
CA LYS A 63 5.89 3.35 -15.00
C LYS A 63 7.35 3.34 -14.50
N SER A 64 7.63 4.02 -13.38
CA SER A 64 8.96 4.06 -12.76
C SER A 64 9.09 2.97 -11.71
N TRP A 65 10.10 2.12 -11.88
CA TRP A 65 10.46 1.10 -10.89
C TRP A 65 10.79 1.70 -9.52
N ARG A 66 11.20 2.98 -9.44
CA ARG A 66 11.51 3.66 -8.18
C ARG A 66 10.25 3.90 -7.34
N VAL A 67 9.14 4.22 -8.00
CA VAL A 67 7.85 4.40 -7.33
C VAL A 67 7.31 3.05 -6.86
N ARG A 68 7.37 2.02 -7.70
CA ARG A 68 7.01 0.64 -7.34
C ARG A 68 7.87 0.09 -6.20
N TYR A 69 9.18 0.37 -6.24
CA TYR A 69 10.11 0.07 -5.15
C TYR A 69 9.65 0.70 -3.85
N MET A 70 9.21 1.95 -3.86
CA MET A 70 8.75 2.63 -2.64
C MET A 70 7.51 1.94 -2.04
N VAL A 71 6.60 1.43 -2.87
CA VAL A 71 5.47 0.62 -2.37
C VAL A 71 5.96 -0.67 -1.70
N ALA A 72 6.92 -1.37 -2.31
CA ALA A 72 7.50 -2.59 -1.76
C ALA A 72 8.32 -2.35 -0.47
N ASP A 73 9.07 -1.25 -0.42
CA ASP A 73 9.89 -0.84 0.74
C ASP A 73 9.00 -0.44 1.93
N LYS A 74 7.88 0.26 1.64
CA LYS A 74 6.88 0.71 2.64
C LYS A 74 5.80 -0.31 2.94
N PHE A 75 5.99 -1.55 2.53
CA PHE A 75 4.98 -2.58 2.71
C PHE A 75 4.74 -2.94 4.19
N THR A 76 5.72 -2.69 5.06
CA THR A 76 5.55 -2.86 6.52
C THR A 76 4.46 -1.93 7.05
N GLU A 77 4.41 -0.70 6.56
CA GLU A 77 3.39 0.26 6.93
C GLU A 77 2.05 -0.05 6.22
N VAL A 78 2.08 -0.68 5.04
CA VAL A 78 0.88 -1.26 4.41
C VAL A 78 0.29 -2.39 5.27
N LYS A 79 1.12 -3.18 5.97
CA LYS A 79 0.63 -4.14 6.96
C LYS A 79 -0.08 -3.43 8.12
N GLU A 80 0.48 -2.34 8.66
CA GLU A 80 -0.18 -1.55 9.71
C GLU A 80 -1.52 -0.99 9.21
N PHE A 81 -1.58 -0.51 7.97
CA PHE A 81 -2.82 -0.12 7.31
C PHE A 81 -3.84 -1.27 7.32
N CYS A 82 -3.44 -2.48 6.92
CA CYS A 82 -4.30 -3.66 6.93
C CYS A 82 -4.81 -4.00 8.33
N GLU A 83 -3.97 -3.86 9.36
CA GLU A 83 -4.35 -4.07 10.77
C GLU A 83 -5.34 -3.02 11.27
N ASN A 84 -5.31 -1.82 10.69
CA ASN A 84 -6.21 -0.72 10.99
C ASN A 84 -7.53 -0.75 10.19
N LEU A 85 -7.70 -1.67 9.23
CA LEU A 85 -9.00 -1.86 8.57
C LEU A 85 -10.02 -2.49 9.53
N SER A 86 -11.29 -2.17 9.34
CA SER A 86 -12.39 -2.78 10.11
C SER A 86 -12.42 -4.29 9.86
N ALA A 87 -12.68 -5.08 10.91
CA ALA A 87 -12.60 -6.53 10.84
C ALA A 87 -13.55 -7.13 9.78
N ASP A 88 -14.71 -6.50 9.58
CA ASP A 88 -15.74 -6.96 8.65
C ASP A 88 -15.33 -6.86 7.16
N CYS A 89 -14.42 -5.93 6.80
CA CYS A 89 -13.94 -5.79 5.43
C CYS A 89 -12.47 -6.17 5.24
N ARG A 90 -11.68 -6.25 6.32
CA ARG A 90 -10.21 -6.41 6.28
C ARG A 90 -9.75 -7.52 5.33
N GLU A 91 -10.26 -8.73 5.50
CA GLU A 91 -9.86 -9.85 4.66
C GLU A 91 -10.20 -9.59 3.19
N ASN A 92 -11.40 -9.11 2.91
CA ASN A 92 -11.84 -8.78 1.55
C ASN A 92 -10.93 -7.73 0.90
N VAL A 93 -10.57 -6.66 1.61
CA VAL A 93 -9.67 -5.61 1.09
C VAL A 93 -8.28 -6.18 0.81
N ILE A 94 -7.72 -6.98 1.71
CA ILE A 94 -6.41 -7.61 1.48
C ILE A 94 -6.46 -8.51 0.25
N MET A 95 -7.50 -9.33 0.14
CA MET A 95 -7.64 -10.32 -0.94
C MET A 95 -7.89 -9.67 -2.30
N THR A 96 -8.71 -8.62 -2.36
CA THR A 96 -9.17 -8.02 -3.62
C THR A 96 -8.35 -6.82 -4.05
N GLN A 97 -7.68 -6.12 -3.13
CA GLN A 97 -6.94 -4.90 -3.45
C GLN A 97 -5.44 -5.00 -3.19
N ILE A 98 -5.00 -5.58 -2.06
CA ILE A 98 -3.57 -5.64 -1.70
C ILE A 98 -2.85 -6.81 -2.39
N LEU A 99 -3.42 -8.01 -2.36
CA LEU A 99 -2.81 -9.20 -2.96
C LEU A 99 -2.51 -9.06 -4.46
N PRO A 100 -3.37 -8.44 -5.28
CA PRO A 100 -3.02 -8.11 -6.66
C PRO A 100 -1.75 -7.26 -6.78
N CYS A 101 -1.60 -6.22 -5.96
CA CYS A 101 -0.38 -5.40 -5.95
C CYS A 101 0.87 -6.23 -5.60
N ILE A 102 0.77 -7.13 -4.60
CA ILE A 102 1.87 -8.03 -4.25
C ILE A 102 2.25 -8.92 -5.44
N LYS A 103 1.27 -9.49 -6.15
CA LYS A 103 1.51 -10.39 -7.30
C LYS A 103 2.28 -9.68 -8.42
N GLU A 104 1.90 -8.44 -8.72
CA GLU A 104 2.60 -7.59 -9.70
C GLU A 104 4.03 -7.31 -9.24
N LEU A 105 4.22 -6.89 -7.99
CA LEU A 105 5.53 -6.51 -7.43
C LEU A 105 6.50 -7.69 -7.25
N VAL A 106 6.01 -8.90 -6.93
CA VAL A 106 6.84 -10.12 -6.88
C VAL A 106 7.36 -10.48 -8.26
N SER A 107 6.57 -10.23 -9.30
CA SER A 107 6.93 -10.50 -10.69
C SER A 107 7.64 -9.31 -11.36
N ASP A 108 8.05 -8.30 -10.60
CA ASP A 108 8.61 -7.07 -11.15
C ASP A 108 9.89 -7.33 -11.95
N ALA A 109 10.01 -6.64 -13.10
CA ALA A 109 11.20 -6.70 -13.94
C ALA A 109 12.47 -6.19 -13.22
N ASN A 110 12.33 -5.30 -12.24
CA ASN A 110 13.45 -4.74 -11.48
C ASN A 110 13.73 -5.54 -10.21
N GLN A 111 14.97 -6.03 -10.07
CA GLN A 111 15.39 -6.83 -8.93
C GLN A 111 15.30 -6.13 -7.56
N HIS A 112 15.41 -4.80 -7.51
CA HIS A 112 15.34 -4.06 -6.25
C HIS A 112 13.91 -4.06 -5.70
N VAL A 113 12.90 -3.97 -6.57
CA VAL A 113 11.49 -4.05 -6.17
C VAL A 113 11.20 -5.42 -5.58
N LYS A 114 11.60 -6.49 -6.28
CA LYS A 114 11.44 -7.88 -5.80
C LYS A 114 12.14 -8.11 -4.47
N SER A 115 13.38 -7.64 -4.34
CA SER A 115 14.17 -7.79 -3.11
C SER A 115 13.54 -7.07 -1.92
N ALA A 116 13.03 -5.85 -2.14
CA ALA A 116 12.33 -5.09 -1.11
C ALA A 116 11.09 -5.86 -0.63
N LEU A 117 10.23 -6.32 -1.55
CA LEU A 117 9.01 -7.04 -1.19
C LEU A 117 9.26 -8.39 -0.52
N ALA A 118 10.26 -9.15 -0.98
CA ALA A 118 10.60 -10.46 -0.42
C ALA A 118 10.91 -10.39 1.09
N SER A 119 11.45 -9.26 1.56
CA SER A 119 11.79 -9.05 2.97
C SER A 119 10.56 -8.86 3.89
N VAL A 120 9.39 -8.57 3.32
CA VAL A 120 8.21 -8.08 4.06
C VAL A 120 6.91 -8.82 3.72
N ILE A 121 6.84 -9.55 2.60
CA ILE A 121 5.62 -10.23 2.11
C ILE A 121 4.98 -11.18 3.14
N MET A 122 5.79 -11.86 3.97
CA MET A 122 5.29 -12.78 5.01
C MET A 122 4.71 -12.04 6.23
N GLY A 123 4.82 -10.71 6.29
CA GLY A 123 4.24 -9.89 7.35
C GLY A 123 2.71 -9.93 7.40
N LEU A 124 2.04 -10.32 6.30
CA LEU A 124 0.58 -10.45 6.22
C LEU A 124 0.05 -11.78 6.77
N SER A 125 0.92 -12.79 6.98
CA SER A 125 0.49 -14.12 7.42
C SER A 125 -0.31 -14.13 8.73
N PRO A 126 0.02 -13.33 9.76
CA PRO A 126 -0.78 -13.25 10.98
C PRO A 126 -2.20 -12.70 10.76
N ILE A 127 -2.41 -11.88 9.72
CA ILE A 127 -3.69 -11.25 9.42
C ILE A 127 -4.58 -12.19 8.60
N LEU A 128 -4.00 -12.85 7.59
CA LEU A 128 -4.72 -13.75 6.70
C LEU A 128 -4.98 -15.13 7.30
N GLY A 129 -4.23 -15.52 8.32
CA GLY A 129 -4.31 -16.84 8.91
C GLY A 129 -3.67 -17.92 8.04
N LYS A 130 -3.70 -19.15 8.54
CA LYS A 130 -2.94 -20.29 7.98
C LYS A 130 -3.35 -20.61 6.54
N ASP A 131 -4.63 -20.76 6.28
CA ASP A 131 -5.12 -21.31 5.01
C ASP A 131 -4.85 -20.33 3.85
N ASN A 132 -5.26 -19.07 3.98
CA ASN A 132 -4.98 -18.01 3.01
C ASN A 132 -3.47 -17.77 2.83
N THR A 133 -2.66 -17.91 3.89
CA THR A 133 -1.19 -17.80 3.77
C THR A 133 -0.62 -18.89 2.88
N ILE A 134 -1.02 -20.15 3.11
CA ILE A 134 -0.54 -21.29 2.32
C ILE A 134 -1.04 -21.21 0.88
N GLU A 135 -2.29 -20.80 0.68
CA GLU A 135 -2.91 -20.73 -0.64
C GLU A 135 -2.36 -19.58 -1.49
N HIS A 136 -2.10 -18.41 -0.88
CA HIS A 136 -1.84 -17.18 -1.64
C HIS A 136 -0.45 -16.57 -1.42
N LEU A 137 0.07 -16.53 -0.19
CA LEU A 137 1.36 -15.88 0.10
C LEU A 137 2.55 -16.81 -0.15
N LEU A 138 2.44 -18.07 0.28
CA LEU A 138 3.53 -19.04 0.17
C LEU A 138 3.99 -19.26 -1.29
N PRO A 139 3.10 -19.41 -2.29
CA PRO A 139 3.53 -19.54 -3.68
C PRO A 139 4.27 -18.30 -4.20
N LEU A 140 3.90 -17.10 -3.74
CA LEU A 140 4.54 -15.86 -4.13
C LEU A 140 5.91 -15.68 -3.49
N PHE A 141 6.10 -16.15 -2.25
CA PHE A 141 7.39 -16.11 -1.58
C PHE A 141 8.42 -17.09 -2.18
N LEU A 142 7.95 -18.18 -2.79
CA LEU A 142 8.81 -19.21 -3.37
C LEU A 142 9.14 -18.99 -4.86
N ALA A 143 8.55 -17.98 -5.49
CA ALA A 143 8.73 -17.65 -6.91
C ALA A 143 10.02 -16.85 -7.15
#